data_AF-A0A8C3TRL6-F1
#
_entry.id   AF-A0A8C3TRL6-F1
#
_cell.length_a   1.000
_cell.length_b   1.000
_cell.length_c   1.000
_cell.angle_alpha   90.00
_cell.angle_beta   90.00
_cell.angle_gamma   90.00
#
_symmetry.space_group_name_H-M   'P 1'
#
loop_
_entity.id
_entity.type
_entity.pdbx_description
1 polymer ?
#
loop_
_entity_poly.entity_id
_entity_poly.type
_entity_poly.pdbx_seq_one_letter_code
_entity_poly.pdbx_strand_id
1 'polypeptide(L)'
;MISVCMKHNTTTVINYNGCVSTAPVEITYCEGNCDAYSRYSQTTNTMVHKCSCCQEIKTSKRKVTLTCSDGTSLDHSYIYVEKCSCVGAECITQENTQQQ
;
A
#
# COMPACT_ATOMS: atom_id res chain seq x y z
N MET A 1 -14.92 16.04 7.33
CA MET A 1 -13.54 15.58 7.06
C MET A 1 -13.47 15.22 5.60
N ILE A 2 -12.48 15.73 4.88
CA ILE A 2 -12.29 15.39 3.46
C ILE A 2 -11.47 14.09 3.43
N SER A 3 -11.98 13.04 2.80
CA SER A 3 -11.23 11.82 2.51
C SER A 3 -10.17 12.17 1.45
N VAL A 4 -8.89 12.05 1.80
CA VAL A 4 -7.77 12.38 0.93
C VAL A 4 -6.89 11.16 0.77
N CYS A 5 -6.92 10.54 -0.40
CA CYS A 5 -6.02 9.44 -0.77
C CYS A 5 -5.19 9.88 -1.99
N MET A 6 -3.87 9.90 -1.83
CA MET A 6 -2.98 10.47 -2.84
C MET A 6 -1.80 9.53 -3.15
N LYS A 7 -1.28 9.69 -4.37
CA LYS A 7 -0.01 9.10 -4.75
C LYS A 7 1.12 9.99 -4.25
N HIS A 8 2.09 9.38 -3.62
CA HIS A 8 3.35 10.00 -3.21
C HIS A 8 4.51 9.36 -3.97
N ASN A 9 5.64 10.06 -4.00
CA ASN A 9 6.89 9.52 -4.51
C ASN A 9 8.03 9.78 -3.53
N THR A 10 9.03 8.93 -3.59
CA THR A 10 10.31 9.08 -2.90
C THR A 10 11.40 8.50 -3.77
N THR A 11 12.64 8.91 -3.55
CA THR A 11 13.79 8.44 -4.30
C THR A 11 14.70 7.68 -3.37
N THR A 12 14.95 6.40 -3.67
CA THR A 12 15.77 5.52 -2.81
C THR A 12 16.54 4.50 -3.63
N VAL A 13 17.57 3.91 -3.03
CA VAL A 13 18.31 2.80 -3.63
C VAL A 13 17.52 1.52 -3.39
N ILE A 14 17.25 0.76 -4.46
CA ILE A 14 16.64 -0.56 -4.32
C ILE A 14 17.72 -1.52 -3.84
N ASN A 15 17.44 -2.25 -2.77
CA ASN A 15 18.23 -3.38 -2.30
C ASN A 15 17.39 -4.65 -2.36
N TYR A 16 17.79 -5.59 -3.22
CA TYR A 16 17.08 -6.84 -3.43
C TYR A 16 18.08 -7.97 -3.62
N ASN A 17 17.95 -9.03 -2.81
CA ASN A 17 18.77 -10.23 -2.88
C ASN A 17 20.30 -9.96 -2.86
N GLY A 18 20.74 -8.98 -2.08
CA GLY A 18 22.16 -8.59 -2.00
C GLY A 18 22.67 -7.75 -3.18
N CYS A 19 21.79 -7.36 -4.11
CA CYS A 19 22.09 -6.48 -5.23
C CYS A 19 21.46 -5.11 -5.01
N VAL A 20 22.15 -4.05 -5.44
CA VAL A 20 21.74 -2.66 -5.24
C VAL A 20 21.62 -1.91 -6.56
N SER A 21 20.68 -0.97 -6.66
CA SER A 21 20.61 -0.10 -7.83
C SER A 21 21.81 0.87 -7.84
N THR A 22 22.37 1.10 -9.02
CA THR A 22 23.57 1.95 -9.18
C THR A 22 23.33 3.41 -8.82
N ALA A 23 22.08 3.86 -8.95
CA ALA A 23 21.62 5.17 -8.53
C ALA A 23 20.30 5.04 -7.76
N PRO A 24 19.94 6.03 -6.94
CA PRO A 24 18.60 6.13 -6.39
C PRO A 24 17.55 6.17 -7.51
N VAL A 25 16.47 5.42 -7.34
CA VAL A 25 15.34 5.37 -8.27
C VAL A 25 14.07 5.87 -7.61
N GLU A 26 13.18 6.42 -8.43
CA GLU A 26 11.86 6.86 -7.98
C GLU A 26 10.95 5.67 -7.66
N ILE A 27 10.44 5.65 -6.43
CA ILE A 27 9.44 4.72 -5.91
C ILE A 27 8.17 5.51 -5.61
N THR A 28 7.03 4.97 -6.00
CA THR A 28 5.71 5.55 -5.71
C THR A 28 4.89 4.65 -4.81
N TYR A 29 4.06 5.26 -3.98
CA TYR A 29 3.18 4.58 -3.04
C TYR A 29 1.90 5.40 -2.81
N CYS A 30 0.87 4.75 -2.27
CA CYS A 30 -0.39 5.41 -1.89
C CYS A 30 -0.40 5.67 -0.38
N GLU A 31 -0.76 6.88 0.01
CA GLU A 31 -0.93 7.24 1.42
C GLU A 31 -2.03 8.29 1.56
N GLY A 32 -2.84 8.14 2.60
CA GLY A 32 -3.89 9.08 2.94
C GLY A 32 -4.99 8.47 3.80
N ASN A 33 -6.04 9.26 4.00
CA ASN A 33 -7.21 8.92 4.80
C ASN A 33 -8.40 8.54 3.90
N CYS A 34 -9.05 7.44 4.25
CA CYS A 34 -10.27 6.96 3.61
C CYS A 34 -11.41 6.84 4.63
N ASP A 35 -12.64 6.91 4.13
CA ASP A 35 -13.84 6.81 4.97
C ASP A 35 -13.89 5.46 5.71
N ALA A 36 -14.01 5.53 7.03
CA ALA A 36 -14.29 4.37 7.87
C ALA A 36 -15.31 4.74 8.95
N TYR A 37 -16.16 3.78 9.32
CA TYR A 37 -17.06 3.93 10.45
C TYR A 37 -17.43 2.59 11.09
N SER A 38 -17.82 2.67 12.35
CA SER A 38 -18.49 1.61 13.10
C SER A 38 -19.69 2.25 13.78
N ARG A 39 -20.90 1.89 13.38
CA ARG A 39 -22.14 2.54 13.84
C ARG A 39 -23.22 1.53 14.15
N TYR A 40 -23.92 1.72 15.25
CA TYR A 40 -25.09 0.91 15.59
C TYR A 40 -26.21 1.12 14.56
N SER A 41 -26.78 0.04 14.06
CA SER A 41 -27.90 0.03 13.13
C SER A 41 -29.15 -0.48 13.86
N GLN A 42 -30.14 0.41 14.01
CA GLN A 42 -31.42 0.04 14.64
C GLN A 42 -32.18 -1.01 13.82
N THR A 43 -32.03 -0.99 12.49
CA THR A 43 -32.69 -1.93 11.58
C THR A 43 -32.18 -3.36 11.75
N THR A 44 -30.88 -3.53 12.02
CA THR A 44 -30.24 -4.85 12.17
C THR A 44 -29.96 -5.21 13.63
N ASN A 45 -30.16 -4.27 14.57
CA ASN A 45 -29.79 -4.40 15.98
C ASN A 45 -28.32 -4.85 16.19
N THR A 46 -27.41 -4.37 15.33
CA THR A 46 -25.99 -4.74 15.33
C THR A 46 -25.10 -3.54 15.04
N MET A 47 -23.80 -3.67 15.34
CA MET A 47 -22.78 -2.73 14.85
C MET A 47 -22.49 -3.01 13.38
N VAL A 48 -22.65 -2.00 12.53
CA VAL A 48 -22.29 -2.05 11.11
C VAL A 48 -20.97 -1.34 10.91
N HIS A 49 -20.07 -2.02 10.20
CA HIS A 49 -18.72 -1.54 9.95
C HIS A 49 -18.54 -1.23 8.46
N LYS A 50 -17.84 -0.13 8.16
CA LYS A 50 -17.31 0.18 6.83
C LYS A 50 -15.82 0.50 6.99
N CYS A 51 -14.99 -0.21 6.26
CA CYS A 51 -13.57 0.07 6.16
C CYS A 51 -13.24 0.41 4.70
N SER A 52 -12.29 1.32 4.51
CA SER A 52 -11.70 1.61 3.21
C SER A 52 -10.24 1.96 3.41
N CYS A 53 -9.40 1.59 2.46
CA CYS A 53 -7.95 1.79 2.51
C CYS A 53 -7.50 2.55 1.28
N CYS A 54 -6.49 3.41 1.43
CA CYS A 54 -5.88 4.14 0.33
C CYS A 54 -4.93 3.19 -0.41
N GLN A 55 -5.34 2.73 -1.59
CA GLN A 55 -4.64 1.69 -2.35
C GLN A 55 -4.41 2.11 -3.80
N GLU A 56 -3.44 1.46 -4.42
CA GLU A 56 -3.14 1.59 -5.83
C GLU A 56 -4.25 0.98 -6.70
N ILE A 57 -4.91 1.81 -7.51
CA ILE A 57 -5.94 1.35 -8.46
C ILE A 57 -5.39 1.17 -9.88
N LYS A 58 -4.17 1.66 -10.12
CA LYS A 58 -3.45 1.48 -11.38
C LYS A 58 -1.96 1.42 -11.09
N THR A 59 -1.32 0.39 -11.62
CA THR A 59 0.12 0.18 -11.52
C THR A 59 0.74 -0.09 -12.89
N SER A 60 2.05 0.11 -12.96
CA SER A 60 2.91 -0.31 -14.07
C SER A 60 4.12 -1.05 -13.51
N LYS A 61 4.86 -1.76 -14.36
CA LYS A 61 6.15 -2.38 -13.99
C LYS A 61 7.29 -1.52 -14.51
N ARG A 62 8.19 -1.08 -13.63
CA ARG A 62 9.43 -0.41 -14.00
C ARG A 62 10.60 -1.36 -13.83
N LYS A 63 11.59 -1.25 -14.72
CA LYS A 63 12.80 -2.07 -14.70
C LYS A 63 13.99 -1.24 -14.23
N VAL A 64 14.86 -1.86 -13.45
CA VAL A 64 16.15 -1.32 -13.04
C VAL A 64 17.18 -2.45 -13.08
N THR A 65 18.39 -2.14 -13.49
CA THR A 65 19.51 -3.08 -13.39
C THR A 65 20.21 -2.85 -12.05
N LEU A 66 20.30 -3.91 -11.26
CA LEU A 66 20.99 -3.92 -9.96
C LEU A 66 22.40 -4.48 -10.15
N THR A 67 23.34 -3.99 -9.36
CA THR A 67 24.70 -4.52 -9.27
C THR A 67 24.85 -5.31 -7.97
N CYS A 68 25.28 -6.55 -8.09
CA CYS A 68 25.46 -7.46 -6.97
C CYS A 68 26.90 -7.36 -6.43
N SER A 69 27.11 -7.83 -5.19
CA SER A 69 28.43 -7.79 -4.55
C SER A 69 29.50 -8.64 -5.25
N ASP A 70 29.09 -9.64 -6.03
CA ASP A 70 29.95 -10.49 -6.84
C ASP A 70 30.31 -9.87 -8.21
N GLY A 71 29.86 -8.64 -8.47
CA GLY A 71 30.07 -7.92 -9.73
C GLY A 71 29.10 -8.28 -10.84
N THR A 72 28.18 -9.23 -10.62
CA THR A 72 27.13 -9.55 -11.59
C THR A 72 26.04 -8.47 -11.62
N SER A 73 25.25 -8.48 -12.69
CA SER A 73 24.11 -7.58 -12.85
C SER A 73 22.79 -8.37 -12.87
N LEU A 74 21.78 -7.83 -12.19
CA LEU A 74 20.44 -8.43 -12.09
C LEU A 74 19.39 -7.42 -12.57
N ASP A 75 18.65 -7.79 -13.61
CA ASP A 75 17.49 -7.01 -14.03
C ASP A 75 16.31 -7.26 -13.08
N HIS A 76 15.94 -6.22 -12.34
CA HIS A 76 14.85 -6.25 -11.38
C HIS A 76 13.66 -5.44 -11.90
N SER A 77 12.46 -6.00 -11.79
CA SER A 77 11.21 -5.30 -12.11
C SER A 77 10.44 -5.03 -10.83
N TYR A 78 10.07 -3.77 -10.59
CA TYR A 78 9.30 -3.36 -9.43
C TYR A 78 7.97 -2.73 -9.84
N ILE A 79 7.01 -2.75 -8.91
CA ILE A 79 5.69 -2.16 -9.09
C ILE A 79 5.81 -0.65 -8.91
N TYR A 80 5.27 0.09 -9.88
CA TYR A 80 5.17 1.54 -9.83
C TYR A 80 3.70 1.95 -9.80
N VAL A 81 3.31 2.71 -8.78
CA VAL A 81 1.95 3.22 -8.62
C VAL A 81 1.72 4.38 -9.58
N GLU A 82 0.67 4.28 -10.40
CA GLU A 82 0.23 5.33 -11.31
C GLU A 82 -0.88 6.18 -10.69
N LYS A 83 -1.82 5.53 -9.99
CA LYS A 83 -3.00 6.15 -9.39
C LYS A 83 -3.41 5.46 -8.08
N CYS A 84 -3.91 6.26 -7.15
CA CYS A 84 -4.45 5.82 -5.86
C CYS A 84 -5.93 6.15 -5.75
N SER A 85 -6.67 5.37 -4.98
CA SER A 85 -8.04 5.68 -4.57
C SER A 85 -8.38 4.97 -3.25
N CYS A 86 -9.47 5.41 -2.61
CA CYS A 86 -10.05 4.67 -1.51
C CYS A 86 -10.77 3.42 -2.05
N VAL A 87 -10.31 2.25 -1.62
CA VAL A 87 -10.88 0.95 -1.98
C VAL A 87 -11.54 0.36 -0.74
N GLY A 88 -12.76 -0.17 -0.91
CA GLY A 88 -13.48 -0.84 0.17
C GLY A 88 -12.70 -2.05 0.69
N ALA A 89 -12.64 -2.20 2.01
CA ALA A 89 -11.95 -3.29 2.68
C ALA A 89 -12.88 -3.93 3.72
N GLU A 90 -12.66 -5.21 4.01
CA GLU A 90 -13.35 -5.89 5.11
C GLU A 90 -12.74 -5.47 6.45
N CYS A 91 -13.59 -5.07 7.38
CA CYS A 91 -13.16 -4.84 8.75
C CYS A 91 -13.03 -6.20 9.45
N ILE A 92 -11.85 -6.50 9.99
CA ILE A 92 -11.68 -7.68 10.85
C ILE A 92 -12.34 -7.37 12.19
N THR A 93 -13.40 -8.09 12.52
CA THR A 93 -13.98 -8.07 13.87
C THR A 93 -13.04 -8.84 14.79
N GLN A 94 -12.57 -8.22 15.87
CA GLN A 94 -11.89 -8.95 16.92
C GLN A 94 -12.92 -9.75 17.72
N GLU A 95 -13.37 -10.88 17.18
CA GLU A 95 -14.08 -11.88 17.98
C GLU A 95 -13.05 -12.58 18.88
N ASN A 96 -13.06 -12.24 20.17
CA ASN A 96 -12.33 -12.88 21.28
C ASN A 96 -10.80 -12.68 21.34
N THR A 97 -10.35 -11.53 21.86
CA THR A 97 -9.09 -11.47 22.66
C THR A 97 -9.30 -10.88 24.04
N GLN A 98 -10.53 -10.96 24.57
CA GLN A 98 -10.79 -10.85 26.00
C GLN A 98 -11.70 -12.02 26.40
N GLN A 99 -11.08 -13.16 26.71
CA GLN A 99 -11.59 -13.92 27.84
C GLN A 99 -11.31 -13.08 29.08
N GLN A 100 -12.38 -12.53 29.64
CA GLN A 100 -12.69 -12.26 31.05
C GLN A 100 -13.26 -10.86 31.29
#